data_AF-A0A6G1H2E3-F1
#
_entry.id   AF-A0A6G1H2E3-F1
#
_cell.length_a   1.000
_cell.length_b   1.000
_cell.length_c   1.000
_cell.angle_alpha   90.00
_cell.angle_beta   90.00
_cell.angle_gamma   90.00
#
_symmetry.space_group_name_H-M   'P 1'
#
loop_
_entity.id
_entity.type
_entity.pdbx_description
1 polymer ?
#
loop_
_entity_poly.entity_id
_entity_poly.type
_entity_poly.pdbx_seq_one_letter_code
_entity_poly.pdbx_strand_id
1 'polypeptide(L)'
;WQFWIDSITDLALSYDVWKYCDPATTEEAGTITDDTIRTGLRKVNERITITVHQKYRIIYAGIHTPRGKIQALKAAIQPTTQDQKDQVRNLYEIQKKGPKRIDIEDSLNQWIIVVIRAKALKIENLSEHQICEGFFEASQDPNPTFYSQTKGR
;
A
#
# COMPACT_ATOMS: atom_id res chain seq x y z
N TRP A 1 4.15 1.75 2.35
CA TRP A 1 5.25 1.25 1.50
C TRP A 1 5.50 2.18 0.33
N GLN A 2 4.57 2.31 -0.63
CA GLN A 2 4.78 3.10 -1.85
C GLN A 2 5.24 4.54 -1.59
N PHE A 3 4.47 5.31 -0.80
CA PHE A 3 4.88 6.67 -0.41
C PHE A 3 6.26 6.77 0.26
N TRP A 4 6.65 5.74 1.03
CA TRP A 4 7.95 5.73 1.67
C TRP A 4 9.06 5.49 0.66
N ILE A 5 8.92 4.50 -0.23
CA ILE A 5 9.94 4.23 -1.26
C ILE A 5 10.04 5.37 -2.27
N ASP A 6 8.93 6.04 -2.61
CA ASP A 6 8.93 7.22 -3.49
C ASP A 6 9.77 8.34 -2.86
N SER A 7 9.59 8.62 -1.56
CA SER A 7 10.41 9.61 -0.85
C SER A 7 11.90 9.28 -0.81
N ILE A 8 12.26 7.99 -0.72
CA ILE A 8 13.66 7.55 -0.82
C ILE A 8 14.19 7.73 -2.24
N THR A 9 13.36 7.43 -3.24
CA THR A 9 13.68 7.54 -4.67
C THR A 9 13.95 8.99 -5.05
N ASP A 10 13.08 9.92 -4.67
CA ASP A 10 13.25 11.36 -4.92
C ASP A 10 14.58 11.89 -4.35
N LEU A 11 14.91 11.47 -3.12
CA LEU A 11 16.17 11.83 -2.50
C LEU A 11 17.36 11.22 -3.24
N ALA A 12 17.27 9.99 -3.69
CA ALA A 12 18.36 9.35 -4.42
C ALA A 12 18.56 9.96 -5.82
N LEU A 13 17.48 10.35 -6.49
CA LEU A 13 17.52 11.02 -7.78
C LEU A 13 18.11 12.44 -7.69
N SER A 14 17.86 13.16 -6.59
CA SER A 14 18.43 14.51 -6.40
C SER A 14 19.96 14.52 -6.23
N TYR A 15 20.57 13.37 -5.92
CA TYR A 15 22.02 13.18 -5.85
C TYR A 15 22.56 12.30 -7.01
N ASP A 16 21.74 11.92 -7.99
CA ASP A 16 22.10 11.00 -9.09
C ASP A 16 22.67 9.65 -8.61
N VAL A 17 22.16 9.15 -7.48
CA VAL A 17 22.62 7.89 -6.86
C VAL A 17 21.60 6.76 -6.91
N TRP A 18 20.44 6.95 -7.57
CA TRP A 18 19.39 5.94 -7.59
C TRP A 18 19.86 4.59 -8.15
N LYS A 19 20.73 4.59 -9.17
CA LYS A 19 21.34 3.37 -9.75
C LYS A 19 22.01 2.44 -8.74
N TYR A 20 22.53 2.99 -7.63
CA TYR A 20 23.17 2.24 -6.53
C TYR A 20 22.23 1.89 -5.37
N CYS A 21 21.02 2.47 -5.36
CA CYS A 21 19.99 2.28 -4.35
C CYS A 21 18.86 1.38 -4.85
N ASP A 22 18.64 1.34 -6.16
CA ASP A 22 17.54 0.63 -6.79
C ASP A 22 17.61 -0.87 -6.44
N PRO A 23 16.58 -1.45 -5.82
CA PRO A 23 16.56 -2.87 -5.49
C PRO A 23 16.50 -3.78 -6.72
N ALA A 24 16.20 -3.24 -7.92
CA ALA A 24 16.12 -3.98 -9.18
C ALA A 24 17.43 -4.02 -9.97
N THR A 25 18.41 -3.16 -9.65
CA THR A 25 19.70 -3.13 -10.36
C THR A 25 20.75 -4.00 -9.67
N THR A 26 21.70 -4.51 -10.46
CA THR A 26 22.88 -5.25 -9.98
C THR A 26 24.10 -4.36 -9.76
N GLU A 27 24.05 -3.09 -10.15
CA GLU A 27 25.17 -2.16 -9.99
C GLU A 27 25.51 -1.98 -8.50
N GLU A 28 26.66 -2.52 -8.11
CA GLU A 28 27.19 -2.29 -6.78
C GLU A 28 27.90 -0.93 -6.76
N ALA A 29 27.65 -0.18 -5.71
CA ALA A 29 28.53 0.90 -5.30
C ALA A 29 29.90 0.28 -4.96
N GLY A 30 30.76 0.09 -5.96
CA GLY A 30 32.13 -0.39 -5.76
C GLY A 30 32.95 0.61 -4.94
N THR A 31 34.26 0.68 -5.14
CA THR A 31 35.07 1.78 -4.60
C THR A 31 34.69 3.09 -5.27
N ILE A 32 33.64 3.74 -4.76
CA ILE A 32 33.18 5.04 -5.21
C ILE A 32 34.19 6.09 -4.74
N THR A 33 35.03 6.52 -5.68
CA THR A 33 36.02 7.59 -5.47
C THR A 33 35.38 8.98 -5.47
N ASP A 34 34.19 9.12 -6.05
CA ASP A 34 33.45 10.36 -6.11
C ASP A 34 32.80 10.74 -4.75
N ASP A 35 33.22 11.89 -4.22
CA ASP A 35 32.74 12.44 -2.95
C ASP A 35 31.25 12.83 -2.96
N THR A 36 30.73 13.24 -4.13
CA THR A 36 29.33 13.62 -4.31
C THR A 36 28.42 12.40 -4.20
N ILE A 37 28.79 11.31 -4.88
CA ILE A 37 28.09 10.04 -4.84
C ILE A 37 28.14 9.44 -3.42
N ARG A 38 29.31 9.49 -2.76
CA ARG A 38 29.45 9.03 -1.37
C ARG A 38 28.54 9.81 -0.42
N THR A 39 28.44 11.12 -0.61
CA THR A 39 27.56 12.00 0.17
C THR A 39 26.08 11.67 -0.07
N GLY A 40 25.67 11.48 -1.33
CA GLY A 40 24.31 11.07 -1.70
C GLY A 40 23.91 9.75 -1.06
N LEU A 41 24.75 8.72 -1.17
CA LEU A 41 24.52 7.41 -0.54
C LEU A 41 24.40 7.50 0.98
N ARG A 42 25.26 8.29 1.64
CA ARG A 42 25.17 8.52 3.09
C ARG A 42 23.84 9.16 3.47
N LYS A 43 23.39 10.17 2.72
CA LYS A 43 22.11 10.87 2.96
C LYS A 43 20.90 9.96 2.76
N VAL A 44 20.91 9.13 1.72
CA VAL A 44 19.87 8.12 1.51
C VAL A 44 19.85 7.12 2.67
N ASN A 45 21.02 6.63 3.09
CA ASN A 45 21.14 5.67 4.18
C ASN A 45 20.63 6.22 5.53
N GLU A 46 20.94 7.49 5.80
CA GLU A 46 20.44 8.25 6.95
C GLU A 46 18.92 8.37 6.88
N ARG A 47 18.37 8.77 5.72
CA ARG A 47 16.93 8.89 5.51
C ARG A 47 16.19 7.58 5.77
N ILE A 48 16.70 6.45 5.27
CA ILE A 48 16.12 5.12 5.54
C ILE A 48 16.11 4.87 7.04
N THR A 49 17.23 5.12 7.72
CA THR A 49 17.38 4.80 9.15
C THR A 49 16.45 5.63 10.05
N ILE A 50 16.22 6.91 9.73
CA ILE A 50 15.33 7.78 10.51
C ILE A 50 13.84 7.55 10.20
N THR A 51 13.50 7.19 8.96
CA THR A 51 12.09 7.06 8.52
C THR A 51 11.51 5.67 8.78
N VAL A 52 12.33 4.63 8.89
CA VAL A 52 11.86 3.29 9.21
C VAL A 52 11.55 3.16 10.70
N HIS A 53 10.33 2.72 10.99
CA HIS A 53 9.84 2.47 12.35
C HIS A 53 10.73 1.44 13.08
N GLN A 54 10.96 1.67 14.39
CA GLN A 54 11.91 0.90 15.20
C GLN A 54 11.74 -0.63 15.09
N LYS A 55 10.50 -1.12 15.14
CA LYS A 55 10.18 -2.56 15.00
C LYS A 55 10.70 -3.23 13.72
N TYR A 56 10.91 -2.46 12.65
CA TYR A 56 11.39 -2.97 11.36
C TYR A 56 12.90 -2.80 11.18
N ARG A 57 13.60 -2.13 12.11
CA ARG A 57 15.05 -1.92 12.02
C ARG A 57 15.86 -3.22 12.14
N ILE A 58 15.31 -4.20 12.85
CA ILE A 58 15.92 -5.54 12.98
C ILE A 58 16.06 -6.25 11.63
N ILE A 59 15.19 -5.94 10.66
CA ILE A 59 15.16 -6.59 9.33
C ILE A 59 16.44 -6.32 8.54
N TYR A 60 17.07 -5.18 8.76
CA TYR A 60 18.32 -4.80 8.08
C TYR A 60 19.50 -4.65 9.04
N ALA A 61 19.44 -5.28 10.23
CA ALA A 61 20.55 -5.29 11.16
C ALA A 61 21.81 -5.87 10.49
N GLY A 62 22.93 -5.15 10.56
CA GLY A 62 24.18 -5.52 9.89
C GLY A 62 24.26 -5.18 8.40
N ILE A 63 23.19 -4.65 7.78
CA ILE A 63 23.19 -4.19 6.40
C ILE A 63 23.49 -2.69 6.36
N HIS A 64 24.58 -2.32 5.68
CA HIS A 64 25.06 -0.93 5.67
C HIS A 64 24.78 -0.20 4.35
N THR A 65 24.48 -0.91 3.27
CA THR A 65 24.19 -0.30 1.96
C THR A 65 22.71 0.11 1.85
N PRO A 66 22.39 1.28 1.26
CA PRO A 66 21.00 1.67 0.99
C PRO A 66 20.20 0.61 0.24
N ARG A 67 20.77 0.05 -0.84
CA ARG A 67 20.16 -1.02 -1.64
C ARG A 67 19.81 -2.24 -0.79
N GLY A 68 20.76 -2.74 0.00
CA GLY A 68 20.52 -3.91 0.85
C GLY A 68 19.42 -3.66 1.87
N LYS A 69 19.38 -2.48 2.48
CA LYS A 69 18.30 -2.11 3.41
C LYS A 69 16.94 -2.05 2.70
N ILE A 70 16.88 -1.41 1.54
CA ILE A 70 15.65 -1.32 0.73
C ILE A 70 15.18 -2.72 0.32
N GLN A 71 16.09 -3.61 -0.12
CA GLN A 71 15.75 -4.99 -0.49
C GLN A 71 15.21 -5.79 0.71
N ALA A 72 15.89 -5.74 1.85
CA ALA A 72 15.45 -6.44 3.06
C ALA A 72 14.08 -5.94 3.53
N LEU A 73 13.86 -4.63 3.53
CA LEU A 73 12.58 -4.03 3.87
C LEU A 73 11.51 -4.39 2.82
N LYS A 74 11.83 -4.36 1.53
CA LYS A 74 10.90 -4.74 0.47
C LYS A 74 10.42 -6.17 0.65
N ALA A 75 11.34 -7.10 0.88
CA ALA A 75 11.01 -8.51 1.11
C ALA A 75 10.13 -8.72 2.35
N ALA A 76 10.31 -7.92 3.40
CA ALA A 76 9.65 -8.14 4.69
C ALA A 76 8.36 -7.32 4.91
N ILE A 77 8.22 -6.14 4.27
CA ILE A 77 7.13 -5.20 4.56
C ILE A 77 6.38 -4.70 3.32
N GLN A 78 6.81 -5.05 2.10
CA GLN A 78 5.99 -4.77 0.91
C GLN A 78 4.74 -5.65 0.96
N PRO A 79 3.52 -5.08 1.00
CA PRO A 79 2.31 -5.88 0.94
C PRO A 79 2.31 -6.69 -0.35
N THR A 80 2.19 -8.01 -0.25
CA THR A 80 2.11 -8.85 -1.43
C THR A 80 0.82 -8.55 -2.19
N THR A 81 0.77 -8.91 -3.48
CA THR A 81 -0.49 -8.83 -4.24
C THR A 81 -1.60 -9.59 -3.52
N GLN A 82 -1.28 -10.72 -2.89
CA GLN A 82 -2.25 -11.50 -2.12
C GLN A 82 -2.74 -10.76 -0.88
N ASP A 83 -1.85 -10.18 -0.08
CA ASP A 83 -2.23 -9.37 1.10
C ASP A 83 -3.15 -8.21 0.72
N GLN A 84 -2.87 -7.57 -0.42
CA GLN A 84 -3.72 -6.49 -0.94
C GLN A 84 -5.09 -7.00 -1.36
N LYS A 85 -5.17 -8.17 -2.01
CA LYS A 85 -6.46 -8.82 -2.35
C LYS A 85 -7.25 -9.16 -1.09
N ASP A 86 -6.60 -9.72 -0.08
CA ASP A 86 -7.24 -10.13 1.17
C ASP A 86 -7.66 -8.92 2.01
N GLN A 87 -6.91 -7.81 1.97
CA GLN A 87 -7.33 -6.55 2.57
C GLN A 87 -8.63 -6.02 1.92
N VAL A 88 -8.73 -6.06 0.59
CA VAL A 88 -9.94 -5.62 -0.12
C VAL A 88 -11.13 -6.53 0.22
N ARG A 89 -10.93 -7.85 0.29
CA ARG A 89 -11.97 -8.79 0.72
C ARG A 89 -12.42 -8.55 2.16
N ASN A 90 -11.48 -8.34 3.08
CA ASN A 90 -11.82 -8.02 4.47
C ASN A 90 -12.59 -6.71 4.57
N LEU A 91 -12.21 -5.67 3.82
CA LEU A 91 -12.96 -4.42 3.76
C LEU A 91 -14.38 -4.65 3.24
N TYR A 92 -14.54 -5.41 2.16
CA TYR A 92 -15.84 -5.78 1.62
C TYR A 92 -16.72 -6.49 2.68
N GLU A 93 -16.18 -7.50 3.37
CA GLU A 93 -16.91 -8.23 4.43
C GLU A 93 -17.25 -7.36 5.64
N ILE A 94 -16.42 -6.36 5.96
CA ILE A 94 -16.72 -5.37 7.00
C ILE A 94 -17.88 -4.47 6.53
N GLN A 95 -17.84 -3.98 5.29
CA GLN A 95 -18.87 -3.12 4.74
C GLN A 95 -20.21 -3.85 4.56
N LYS A 96 -20.20 -5.14 4.19
CA LYS A 96 -21.40 -5.99 4.12
C LYS A 96 -22.18 -6.06 5.42
N LYS A 97 -21.51 -5.87 6.58
CA LYS A 97 -22.16 -5.92 7.91
C LYS A 97 -22.90 -4.63 8.26
N GLY A 98 -23.01 -3.68 7.32
CA GLY A 98 -23.71 -2.43 7.48
C GLY A 98 -22.90 -1.37 8.27
N PRO A 99 -23.32 -0.10 8.20
CA PRO A 99 -22.63 1.01 8.87
C PRO A 99 -22.79 0.90 10.39
N LYS A 100 -21.80 0.30 11.07
CA LYS A 100 -21.76 0.24 12.53
C LYS A 100 -21.26 1.56 13.09
N ARG A 101 -22.17 2.53 13.27
CA ARG A 101 -21.91 3.86 13.88
C ARG A 101 -21.01 4.80 13.06
N ILE A 102 -20.86 4.56 11.76
CA ILE A 102 -20.06 5.36 10.83
C ILE A 102 -21.02 6.25 10.02
N ASP A 103 -20.58 7.46 9.65
CA ASP A 103 -21.33 8.34 8.74
C ASP A 103 -21.61 7.63 7.40
N ILE A 104 -22.76 7.91 6.80
CA ILE A 104 -23.17 7.34 5.51
C ILE A 104 -22.16 7.74 4.42
N GLU A 105 -21.64 8.96 4.46
CA GLU A 105 -20.65 9.45 3.49
C GLU A 105 -19.34 8.67 3.58
N ASP A 106 -18.86 8.43 4.80
CA ASP A 106 -17.68 7.59 5.05
C ASP A 106 -17.91 6.16 4.57
N SER A 107 -19.08 5.58 4.82
CA SER A 107 -19.43 4.24 4.33
C SER A 107 -19.44 4.18 2.80
N LEU A 108 -20.06 5.15 2.12
CA LEU A 108 -20.06 5.25 0.65
C LEU A 108 -18.63 5.35 0.09
N ASN A 109 -17.78 6.17 0.71
CA ASN A 109 -16.37 6.28 0.31
C ASN A 109 -15.63 4.94 0.44
N GLN A 110 -15.90 4.15 1.48
CA GLN A 110 -15.31 2.82 1.62
C GLN A 110 -15.78 1.85 0.52
N TRP A 111 -17.07 1.88 0.15
CA TRP A 111 -17.58 1.07 -0.97
C TRP A 111 -16.91 1.42 -2.31
N ILE A 112 -16.72 2.72 -2.58
CA ILE A 112 -15.99 3.18 -3.78
C ILE A 112 -14.56 2.66 -3.77
N ILE A 113 -13.87 2.71 -2.62
CA ILE A 113 -12.51 2.17 -2.48
C ILE A 113 -12.48 0.67 -2.80
N VAL A 114 -13.47 -0.11 -2.33
CA VAL A 114 -13.57 -1.55 -2.60
C VAL A 114 -13.71 -1.80 -4.11
N VAL A 115 -14.61 -1.10 -4.81
CA VAL A 115 -14.80 -1.24 -6.27
C VAL A 115 -13.52 -0.94 -7.04
N ILE A 116 -12.90 0.22 -6.78
CA ILE A 116 -11.70 0.66 -7.51
C ILE A 116 -10.56 -0.34 -7.29
N ARG A 117 -10.32 -0.77 -6.05
CA ARG A 117 -9.22 -1.68 -5.72
C ARG A 117 -9.46 -3.10 -6.21
N ALA A 118 -10.69 -3.61 -6.12
CA ALA A 118 -11.04 -4.95 -6.62
C ALA A 118 -10.82 -5.04 -8.14
N LYS A 119 -11.23 -4.00 -8.88
CA LYS A 119 -11.00 -3.87 -10.32
C LYS A 119 -9.52 -3.80 -10.67
N ALA A 120 -8.75 -2.97 -9.97
CA ALA A 120 -7.32 -2.83 -10.19
C ALA A 120 -6.55 -4.14 -9.94
N LEU A 121 -6.90 -4.87 -8.88
CA LEU A 121 -6.24 -6.12 -8.48
C LEU A 121 -6.78 -7.38 -9.17
N LYS A 122 -7.83 -7.26 -10.00
CA LYS A 122 -8.54 -8.37 -10.67
C LYS A 122 -8.86 -9.49 -9.67
N ILE A 123 -9.60 -9.15 -8.62
CA ILE A 123 -9.97 -10.09 -7.56
C ILE A 123 -11.07 -11.02 -8.07
N GLU A 124 -10.80 -12.33 -8.07
CA GLU A 124 -11.81 -13.34 -8.39
C GLU A 124 -12.96 -13.30 -7.39
N ASN A 125 -14.18 -13.47 -7.90
CA ASN A 125 -15.44 -13.44 -7.16
C ASN A 125 -15.73 -12.12 -6.44
N LEU A 126 -15.10 -11.02 -6.88
CA LEU A 126 -15.36 -9.68 -6.38
C LEU A 126 -15.46 -8.69 -7.55
N SER A 127 -16.33 -9.03 -8.51
CA SER A 127 -16.66 -8.15 -9.64
C SER A 127 -17.45 -6.93 -9.17
N GLU A 128 -17.45 -5.87 -9.99
CA GLU A 128 -18.22 -4.65 -9.71
C GLU A 128 -19.70 -4.96 -9.44
N HIS A 129 -20.30 -5.85 -10.24
CA HIS A 129 -21.68 -6.30 -10.03
C HIS A 129 -21.89 -6.93 -8.65
N GLN A 130 -21.03 -7.88 -8.24
CA GLN A 130 -21.12 -8.53 -6.94
C GLN A 130 -20.92 -7.55 -5.77
N ILE A 131 -20.05 -6.54 -5.95
CA ILE A 131 -19.84 -5.50 -4.94
C ILE A 131 -21.09 -4.62 -4.82
N CYS A 132 -21.72 -4.25 -5.94
CA CYS A 132 -22.98 -3.51 -5.94
C CYS A 132 -24.11 -4.29 -5.25
N GLU A 133 -24.23 -5.60 -5.50
CA GLU A 133 -25.18 -6.45 -4.79
C GLU A 133 -24.93 -6.45 -3.28
N GLY A 134 -23.67 -6.61 -2.86
CA GLY A 134 -23.28 -6.53 -1.46
C GLY A 134 -23.58 -5.16 -0.81
N PHE A 135 -23.45 -4.07 -1.56
CA PHE A 135 -23.85 -2.73 -1.11
C PHE A 135 -25.37 -2.63 -0.90
N PHE A 136 -26.16 -3.14 -1.84
CA PHE A 136 -27.62 -3.15 -1.71
C PHE A 136 -28.06 -3.96 -0.49
N GLU A 137 -27.47 -5.13 -0.26
CA GLU A 137 -27.72 -5.96 0.93
C GLU A 137 -27.37 -5.22 2.22
N ALA A 138 -26.18 -4.61 2.29
CA ALA A 138 -25.71 -3.89 3.49
C ALA A 138 -26.58 -2.66 3.83
N SER A 139 -27.21 -2.07 2.81
CA SER A 139 -28.08 -0.89 2.96
C SER A 139 -29.52 -1.24 3.34
N GLN A 140 -29.90 -2.53 3.35
CA GLN A 140 -31.24 -2.97 3.75
C GLN A 140 -31.53 -2.74 5.24
N ASP A 141 -30.53 -2.94 6.10
CA ASP A 141 -30.66 -2.85 7.56
C ASP A 141 -30.87 -1.39 8.07
N PRO A 142 -30.13 -0.36 7.58
CA PRO A 142 -30.32 1.01 8.05
C PRO A 142 -31.54 1.76 7.46
N ASN A 143 -32.19 1.28 6.39
CA ASN A 143 -33.32 2.01 5.78
C ASN A 143 -34.40 1.11 5.14
N PRO A 144 -35.24 0.43 5.95
CA PRO A 144 -36.28 -0.48 5.45
C PRO A 144 -37.32 0.21 4.54
N THR A 145 -37.52 1.53 4.70
CA THR A 145 -38.49 2.32 3.94
C THR A 145 -38.10 2.51 2.47
N PHE A 146 -36.80 2.52 2.16
CA PHE A 146 -36.31 2.63 0.78
C PHE A 146 -36.52 1.33 -0.01
N TYR A 147 -36.52 0.20 0.68
CA TYR A 147 -36.58 -1.13 0.05
C TYR A 147 -38.01 -1.63 -0.18
N SER A 148 -38.98 -1.16 0.62
CA SER A 148 -40.40 -1.49 0.41
C SER A 148 -40.94 -0.90 -0.90
N GLN A 149 -40.31 0.15 -1.44
CA GLN A 149 -40.71 0.78 -2.70
C GLN A 149 -40.11 0.10 -3.94
N THR A 150 -38.97 -0.58 -3.82
CA THR A 150 -38.29 -1.23 -4.96
C THR A 150 -38.78 -2.65 -5.23
N LYS A 151 -39.33 -3.35 -4.23
CA LYS A 151 -40.03 -4.64 -4.41
C LYS A 151 -41.48 -4.50 -4.91
N GLY A 152 -42.00 -3.28 -4.99
CA GLY A 152 -43.37 -2.97 -5.38
C GLY A 152 -43.56 -2.58 -6.84
N ARG A 153 -42.65 -2.96 -7.75
CA ARG A 153 -42.78 -2.73 -9.19
C ARG A 153 -42.48 -3.98 -9.99
#